data_AF-A0A956IVY5-F1
#
_entry.id   AF-A0A956IVY5-F1
#
_cell.length_a   1.000
_cell.length_b   1.000
_cell.length_c   1.000
_cell.angle_alpha   90.00
_cell.angle_beta   90.00
_cell.angle_gamma   90.00
#
_symmetry.space_group_name_H-M   'P 1'
#
loop_
_entity.id
_entity.type
_entity.pdbx_description
1 polymer ?
#
loop_
_entity_poly.entity_id
_entity_poly.type
_entity_poly.pdbx_seq_one_letter_code
_entity_poly.pdbx_strand_id
1 'polypeptide(L)'
;MPTILCLSAATFGCDEEKKAAKPDEDEATDAAIKVELPPSPNFEEGKVDERYPDGAWSVYGLRKNIDENIKAGEAGTEIEVVGYIQDIYAAPACEEEPCPPGKQPHVWITDHPEEQGKKRAMMVVSYAFTIPEYDVKRWKDVPNVVLNKGQKYTFKGRFKRFSDQGFADDRGLLEFIAYKDINPKTEQVEWIYPPGAAWHPLELARQEEDQRKLIEAAGKAAAAQRGG
;
A
#
# COMPACT_ATOMS: atom_id res chain seq x y z
N MET A 1 49.30 -45.32 1.95
CA MET A 1 48.53 -46.45 2.50
C MET A 1 47.54 -45.90 3.52
N PRO A 2 46.38 -46.56 3.74
CA PRO A 2 45.29 -46.02 4.57
C PRO A 2 45.23 -46.62 5.99
N THR A 3 44.96 -45.79 7.00
CA THR A 3 44.42 -46.17 8.32
C THR A 3 43.79 -44.90 8.89
N ILE A 4 42.49 -44.76 9.17
CA ILE A 4 41.44 -45.59 9.82
C ILE A 4 41.40 -45.42 11.35
N LEU A 5 40.18 -45.10 11.79
CA LEU A 5 39.68 -44.80 13.13
C LEU A 5 39.55 -46.06 14.00
N CYS A 6 40.07 -46.01 15.24
CA CYS A 6 39.65 -46.79 16.42
C CYS A 6 39.79 -45.87 17.66
N LEU A 7 38.94 -45.78 18.68
CA LEU A 7 37.92 -46.68 19.29
C LEU A 7 38.48 -47.75 20.25
N SER A 8 38.43 -47.46 21.54
CA SER A 8 38.40 -48.36 22.73
C SER A 8 38.14 -47.46 23.97
N ALA A 9 37.21 -47.66 24.93
CA ALA A 9 36.35 -48.76 25.41
C ALA A 9 36.89 -49.58 26.61
N ALA A 10 36.40 -49.23 27.82
CA ALA A 10 36.40 -49.98 29.10
C ALA A 10 37.78 -50.41 29.70
N THR A 11 37.97 -50.77 30.98
CA THR A 11 37.10 -51.07 32.16
C THR A 11 37.54 -50.21 33.39
N PHE A 12 37.44 -50.48 34.71
CA PHE A 12 36.94 -51.59 35.58
C PHE A 12 36.66 -51.07 37.03
N GLY A 13 36.17 -51.92 37.95
CA GLY A 13 35.96 -51.67 39.40
C GLY A 13 34.47 -51.75 39.80
N CYS A 14 33.94 -52.87 40.34
CA CYS A 14 34.08 -53.43 41.71
C CYS A 14 33.35 -52.60 42.80
N ASP A 15 32.49 -53.16 43.67
CA ASP A 15 31.99 -54.55 43.78
C ASP A 15 30.70 -54.64 44.66
N GLU A 16 30.20 -55.88 44.88
CA GLU A 16 29.11 -56.33 45.78
C GLU A 16 27.64 -55.92 45.52
N GLU A 17 26.77 -56.94 45.41
CA GLU A 17 25.32 -56.84 45.66
C GLU A 17 25.00 -56.99 47.17
N LYS A 18 23.96 -56.29 47.68
CA LYS A 18 23.08 -56.81 48.74
C LYS A 18 21.71 -56.12 48.75
N LYS A 19 20.65 -56.90 48.97
CA LYS A 19 19.26 -56.41 49.11
C LYS A 19 19.00 -55.79 50.48
N ALA A 20 18.25 -54.69 50.53
CA ALA A 20 17.42 -54.32 51.68
C ALA A 20 16.18 -53.53 51.24
N ALA A 21 15.09 -53.71 52.00
CA ALA A 21 13.83 -52.95 52.09
C ALA A 21 13.44 -51.91 51.01
N LYS A 22 12.22 -52.05 50.48
CA LYS A 22 11.36 -50.86 50.25
C LYS A 22 10.95 -50.28 51.61
N PRO A 23 10.89 -48.95 51.74
CA PRO A 23 9.88 -48.25 52.52
C PRO A 23 8.89 -47.55 51.58
N ASP A 24 7.61 -47.85 51.80
CA ASP A 24 6.39 -47.03 51.75
C ASP A 24 6.17 -45.89 50.73
N GLU A 25 4.89 -45.69 50.40
CA GLU A 25 4.36 -44.69 49.48
C GLU A 25 4.07 -43.38 50.24
N ASP A 26 4.89 -42.35 50.06
CA ASP A 26 4.57 -40.97 50.46
C ASP A 26 3.91 -40.21 49.29
N GLU A 27 2.71 -39.67 49.50
CA GLU A 27 1.94 -38.90 48.51
C GLU A 27 2.56 -37.51 48.24
N ALA A 28 3.67 -37.45 47.50
CA ALA A 28 4.08 -36.23 46.81
C ALA A 28 3.26 -36.10 45.50
N THR A 29 2.15 -35.36 45.55
CA THR A 29 1.23 -35.25 44.40
C THR A 29 1.91 -34.80 43.11
N ASP A 30 1.85 -35.65 42.08
CA ASP A 30 2.04 -35.26 40.68
C ASP A 30 0.88 -34.35 40.25
N ALA A 31 0.90 -33.11 40.74
CA ALA A 31 -0.02 -32.05 40.36
C ALA A 31 0.20 -31.74 38.88
N ALA A 32 -0.54 -32.45 38.02
CA ALA A 32 -0.31 -32.54 36.59
C ALA A 32 -0.10 -31.16 35.95
N ILE A 33 1.18 -30.81 35.73
CA ILE A 33 1.56 -29.53 35.14
C ILE A 33 1.09 -29.56 33.69
N LYS A 34 -0.09 -28.99 33.47
CA LYS A 34 -0.58 -28.62 32.16
C LYS A 34 0.38 -27.60 31.56
N VAL A 35 1.41 -28.10 30.88
CA VAL A 35 2.22 -27.32 29.94
C VAL A 35 1.35 -27.06 28.73
N GLU A 36 0.37 -26.17 28.90
CA GLU A 36 -0.37 -25.56 27.80
C GLU A 36 0.64 -24.69 27.05
N LEU A 37 1.27 -25.30 26.04
CA LEU A 37 2.07 -24.61 25.05
C LEU A 37 1.24 -23.42 24.54
N PRO A 38 1.81 -22.21 24.44
CA PRO A 38 1.09 -21.09 23.85
C PRO A 38 0.59 -21.51 22.46
N PRO A 39 -0.63 -21.13 22.06
CA PRO A 39 -1.22 -21.57 20.80
C PRO A 39 -0.25 -21.25 19.66
N SER A 40 0.00 -22.25 18.80
CA SER A 40 0.95 -22.14 17.70
C SER A 40 0.76 -20.82 16.95
N PRO A 41 1.82 -20.02 16.71
CA PRO A 41 1.68 -18.71 16.09
C PRO A 41 0.84 -18.78 14.82
N ASN A 42 -0.20 -17.95 14.73
CA ASN A 42 -1.13 -18.03 13.61
C ASN A 42 -0.53 -17.41 12.34
N PHE A 43 0.22 -18.21 11.59
CA PHE A 43 0.81 -17.82 10.31
C PHE A 43 -0.23 -17.52 9.21
N GLU A 44 -1.53 -17.69 9.45
CA GLU A 44 -2.59 -17.32 8.50
C GLU A 44 -2.96 -15.83 8.53
N GLU A 45 -2.44 -15.05 9.50
CA GLU A 45 -2.67 -13.60 9.64
C GLU A 45 -2.16 -12.76 8.44
N GLY A 46 -1.42 -13.38 7.51
CA GLY A 46 -1.00 -12.77 6.23
C GLY A 46 -1.72 -13.30 4.97
N LYS A 47 -2.79 -14.09 5.10
CA LYS A 47 -3.54 -14.64 3.95
C LYS A 47 -4.55 -13.63 3.41
N VAL A 48 -4.06 -12.66 2.65
CA VAL A 48 -4.90 -11.81 1.78
C VAL A 48 -4.98 -12.44 0.39
N ASP A 49 -6.17 -12.50 -0.20
CA ASP A 49 -6.33 -12.86 -1.62
C ASP A 49 -5.67 -11.80 -2.51
N GLU A 50 -5.15 -12.19 -3.68
CA GLU A 50 -4.51 -11.24 -4.62
C GLU A 50 -5.48 -10.18 -5.15
N ARG A 51 -6.77 -10.52 -5.21
CA ARG A 51 -7.87 -9.62 -5.55
C ARG A 51 -9.09 -9.93 -4.70
N TYR A 52 -9.87 -8.89 -4.41
CA TYR A 52 -11.16 -9.01 -3.76
C TYR A 52 -12.25 -9.52 -4.75
N PRO A 53 -13.42 -9.97 -4.27
CA PRO A 53 -14.48 -10.53 -5.11
C PRO A 53 -15.09 -9.57 -6.16
N ASP A 54 -14.86 -8.27 -6.03
CA ASP A 54 -15.23 -7.23 -7.00
C ASP A 54 -14.20 -7.08 -8.15
N GLY A 55 -13.08 -7.80 -8.07
CA GLY A 55 -11.98 -7.75 -9.03
C GLY A 55 -10.91 -6.69 -8.73
N ALA A 56 -11.08 -5.87 -7.68
CA ALA A 56 -10.07 -4.91 -7.25
C ALA A 56 -8.89 -5.62 -6.57
N TRP A 57 -7.69 -5.06 -6.71
CA TRP A 57 -6.48 -5.65 -6.12
C TRP A 57 -6.37 -5.39 -4.61
N SER A 58 -5.72 -6.32 -3.92
CA SER A 58 -5.14 -6.09 -2.59
C SER A 58 -3.73 -5.50 -2.69
N VAL A 59 -3.26 -4.88 -1.60
CA VAL A 59 -1.88 -4.37 -1.47
C VAL A 59 -0.88 -5.52 -1.58
N TYR A 60 -1.17 -6.67 -0.97
CA TYR A 60 -0.42 -7.91 -1.12
C TYR A 60 -0.38 -8.40 -2.57
N GLY A 61 -1.51 -8.46 -3.28
CA GLY A 61 -1.60 -8.94 -4.66
C GLY A 61 -0.75 -8.14 -5.64
N LEU A 62 -0.76 -6.80 -5.51
CA LEU A 62 0.11 -5.94 -6.32
C LEU A 62 1.59 -6.19 -6.07
N ARG A 63 1.97 -6.42 -4.81
CA ARG A 63 3.36 -6.61 -4.39
C ARG A 63 3.89 -8.02 -4.65
N LYS A 64 3.01 -9.02 -4.79
CA LYS A 64 3.39 -10.40 -5.14
C LYS A 64 4.09 -10.49 -6.51
N ASN A 65 3.52 -9.85 -7.54
CA ASN A 65 4.07 -9.80 -8.90
C ASN A 65 4.55 -8.37 -9.24
N ILE A 66 5.28 -7.76 -8.31
CA ILE A 66 5.62 -6.33 -8.29
C ILE A 66 6.17 -5.79 -9.63
N ASP A 67 7.18 -6.43 -10.22
CA ASP A 67 7.84 -5.90 -11.43
C ASP A 67 7.04 -6.11 -12.72
N GLU A 68 5.96 -6.91 -12.70
CA GLU A 68 5.00 -7.00 -13.81
C GLU A 68 3.92 -5.93 -13.66
N ASN A 69 3.37 -5.79 -12.45
CA ASN A 69 2.37 -4.77 -12.13
C ASN A 69 2.92 -3.34 -12.30
N ILE A 70 4.21 -3.10 -11.96
CA ILE A 70 4.88 -1.81 -12.19
C ILE A 70 5.03 -1.53 -13.69
N LYS A 71 5.46 -2.51 -14.51
CA LYS A 71 5.53 -2.33 -15.97
C LYS A 71 4.17 -2.00 -16.57
N ALA A 72 3.11 -2.63 -16.07
CA ALA A 72 1.75 -2.32 -16.50
C ALA A 72 1.36 -0.86 -16.16
N GLY A 73 1.59 -0.41 -14.92
CA GLY A 73 1.27 0.96 -14.50
C GLY A 73 2.16 2.05 -15.13
N GLU A 74 3.43 1.75 -15.40
CA GLU A 74 4.35 2.60 -16.17
C GLU A 74 3.95 2.67 -17.66
N ALA A 75 3.40 1.59 -18.22
CA ALA A 75 2.73 1.59 -19.52
C ALA A 75 1.33 2.27 -19.51
N GLY A 76 0.93 2.86 -18.38
CA GLY A 76 -0.32 3.62 -18.24
C GLY A 76 -1.54 2.81 -17.81
N THR A 77 -1.39 1.53 -17.44
CA THR A 77 -2.50 0.69 -16.97
C THR A 77 -3.08 1.23 -15.67
N GLU A 78 -4.35 1.62 -15.71
CA GLU A 78 -5.12 1.99 -14.53
C GLU A 78 -5.65 0.74 -13.82
N ILE A 79 -5.59 0.71 -12.51
CA ILE A 79 -6.08 -0.39 -11.67
C ILE A 79 -6.98 0.14 -10.55
N GLU A 80 -7.91 -0.71 -10.11
CA GLU A 80 -8.64 -0.51 -8.85
C GLU A 80 -7.94 -1.28 -7.72
N VAL A 81 -7.78 -0.63 -6.58
CA VAL A 81 -7.09 -1.14 -5.38
C VAL A 81 -7.94 -0.84 -4.16
N VAL A 82 -8.11 -1.81 -3.27
CA VAL A 82 -8.90 -1.67 -2.06
C VAL A 82 -7.99 -1.76 -0.85
N GLY A 83 -8.17 -0.88 0.14
CA GLY A 83 -7.36 -0.87 1.35
C GLY A 83 -7.88 0.06 2.44
N TYR A 84 -7.41 -0.17 3.67
CA TYR A 84 -7.66 0.65 4.86
C TYR A 84 -6.58 1.71 5.00
N ILE A 85 -6.93 2.94 5.38
CA ILE A 85 -5.94 4.01 5.61
C ILE A 85 -5.27 3.84 6.97
N GLN A 86 -4.07 3.28 6.96
CA GLN A 86 -3.22 3.10 8.14
C GLN A 86 -2.72 4.42 8.71
N ASP A 87 -2.35 5.37 7.86
CA ASP A 87 -1.80 6.67 8.28
C ASP A 87 -1.87 7.73 7.17
N ILE A 88 -1.88 9.01 7.55
CA ILE A 88 -1.96 10.16 6.63
C ILE A 88 -0.77 11.08 6.93
N TYR A 89 -0.05 11.54 5.91
CA TYR A 89 1.03 12.51 6.13
C TYR A 89 0.47 13.86 6.56
N ALA A 90 0.65 14.20 7.84
CA ALA A 90 0.62 15.56 8.33
C ALA A 90 2.04 16.15 8.29
N ALA A 91 2.17 17.40 7.86
CA ALA A 91 3.40 18.15 8.06
C ALA A 91 3.62 18.41 9.56
N PRO A 92 4.85 18.30 10.09
CA PRO A 92 5.12 18.60 11.48
C PRO A 92 4.87 20.10 11.76
N ALA A 93 4.31 20.39 12.93
CA ALA A 93 4.29 21.77 13.42
C ALA A 93 5.74 22.27 13.56
N CYS A 94 5.99 23.49 13.09
CA CYS A 94 7.30 24.13 13.14
C CYS A 94 7.20 25.31 14.11
N GLU A 95 8.10 25.36 15.10
CA GLU A 95 8.08 26.37 16.16
C GLU A 95 8.88 27.64 15.80
N GLU A 96 9.73 27.57 14.77
CA GLU A 96 10.57 28.66 14.28
C GLU A 96 10.29 28.95 12.79
N GLU A 97 10.20 30.23 12.44
CA GLU A 97 10.08 30.70 11.05
C GLU A 97 11.45 31.05 10.45
N PRO A 98 11.70 30.82 9.15
CA PRO A 98 10.78 30.24 8.17
C PRO A 98 10.72 28.71 8.22
N CYS A 99 9.51 28.17 8.30
CA CYS A 99 9.26 26.73 8.35
C CYS A 99 9.78 26.04 7.07
N PRO A 100 10.45 24.88 7.16
CA PRO A 100 10.77 24.08 5.98
C PRO A 100 9.47 23.63 5.28
N PRO A 101 9.42 23.62 3.93
CA PRO A 101 8.23 23.19 3.22
C PRO A 101 7.90 21.74 3.55
N GLY A 102 6.65 21.49 3.95
CA GLY A 102 6.16 20.13 4.18
C GLY A 102 6.28 19.26 2.93
N LYS A 103 6.46 17.95 3.11
CA LYS A 103 6.35 17.01 1.98
C LYS A 103 4.94 17.10 1.36
N GLN A 104 4.85 16.79 0.07
CA GLN A 104 3.56 16.71 -0.60
C GLN A 104 2.61 15.70 0.09
N PRO A 105 1.28 15.84 -0.04
CA PRO A 105 0.31 14.93 0.56
C PRO A 105 0.48 13.48 0.07
N HIS A 106 0.60 12.55 1.02
CA HIS A 106 0.63 11.11 0.77
C HIS A 106 -0.02 10.35 1.95
N VAL A 107 -0.63 9.20 1.68
CA VAL A 107 -1.22 8.31 2.69
C VAL A 107 -0.62 6.92 2.61
N TRP A 108 -0.78 6.14 3.67
CA TRP A 108 -0.35 4.74 3.77
C TRP A 108 -1.58 3.84 3.90
N ILE A 109 -1.72 2.85 3.01
CA ILE A 109 -2.84 1.90 2.99
C ILE A 109 -2.40 0.45 3.23
N THR A 110 -3.22 -0.32 3.94
CA THR A 110 -3.01 -1.74 4.31
C THR A 110 -4.22 -2.59 3.92
N ASP A 111 -4.05 -3.91 3.85
CA ASP A 111 -5.15 -4.84 3.54
C ASP A 111 -6.06 -5.10 4.75
N HIS A 112 -5.54 -4.91 5.96
CA HIS A 112 -6.27 -4.99 7.23
C HIS A 112 -6.20 -3.68 8.05
N PRO A 113 -7.20 -3.37 8.90
CA PRO A 113 -7.19 -2.18 9.74
C PRO A 113 -6.21 -2.26 10.92
N GLU A 114 -5.94 -3.48 11.42
CA GLU A 114 -5.03 -3.74 12.56
C GLU A 114 -3.55 -3.70 12.14
N GLU A 115 -3.25 -3.80 10.85
CA GLU A 115 -1.89 -3.82 10.34
C GLU A 115 -1.20 -2.47 10.54
N GLN A 116 -0.18 -2.42 11.37
CA GLN A 116 0.64 -1.21 11.53
C GLN A 116 2.06 -1.41 11.01
N GLY A 117 2.61 -0.33 10.44
CA GLY A 117 4.01 -0.15 10.08
C GLY A 117 4.22 0.12 8.60
N LYS A 118 4.95 1.20 8.28
CA LYS A 118 5.26 1.67 6.91
C LYS A 118 5.99 0.67 6.01
N LYS A 119 6.36 -0.51 6.53
CA LYS A 119 6.88 -1.63 5.74
C LYS A 119 5.80 -2.53 5.12
N ARG A 120 4.62 -2.61 5.74
CA ARG A 120 3.47 -3.40 5.26
C ARG A 120 2.56 -2.55 4.37
N ALA A 121 2.30 -1.32 4.80
CA ALA A 121 1.50 -0.38 4.03
C ALA A 121 2.11 -0.05 2.64
N MET A 122 1.27 0.26 1.66
CA MET A 122 1.64 0.88 0.39
C MET A 122 1.37 2.39 0.45
N MET A 123 2.23 3.18 -0.18
CA MET A 123 2.05 4.63 -0.26
C MET A 123 1.11 4.97 -1.41
N VAL A 124 0.09 5.80 -1.13
CA VAL A 124 -0.76 6.43 -2.15
C VAL A 124 -0.39 7.90 -2.23
N VAL A 125 -0.08 8.38 -3.43
CA VAL A 125 0.53 9.70 -3.68
C VAL A 125 -0.24 10.48 -4.75
N SER A 126 0.00 11.79 -4.83
CA SER A 126 -0.62 12.66 -5.85
C SER A 126 -2.14 12.81 -5.75
N TYR A 127 -2.72 12.71 -4.55
CA TYR A 127 -4.17 12.80 -4.32
C TYR A 127 -4.67 14.23 -4.01
N ALA A 128 -3.77 15.20 -3.81
CA ALA A 128 -4.11 16.59 -3.54
C ALA A 128 -3.03 17.54 -4.09
N PHE A 129 -3.46 18.64 -4.70
CA PHE A 129 -2.61 19.60 -5.40
C PHE A 129 -2.80 21.02 -4.89
N THR A 130 -1.77 21.86 -5.02
CA THR A 130 -1.90 23.30 -4.78
C THR A 130 -2.51 23.95 -6.02
N ILE A 131 -3.70 24.52 -5.88
CA ILE A 131 -4.42 25.21 -6.96
C ILE A 131 -4.04 26.69 -6.91
N PRO A 132 -3.51 27.29 -7.99
CA PRO A 132 -3.10 28.69 -8.00
C PRO A 132 -4.33 29.61 -7.96
N GLU A 133 -4.18 30.80 -7.37
CA GLU A 133 -5.28 31.70 -6.99
C GLU A 133 -6.16 32.10 -8.18
N TYR A 134 -5.58 32.23 -9.37
CA TYR A 134 -6.30 32.56 -10.60
C TYR A 134 -7.27 31.46 -11.07
N ASP A 135 -7.07 30.21 -10.64
CA ASP A 135 -7.84 29.04 -11.07
C ASP A 135 -8.79 28.51 -9.97
N VAL A 136 -8.63 28.94 -8.71
CA VAL A 136 -9.48 28.54 -7.57
C VAL A 136 -10.98 28.66 -7.87
N LYS A 137 -11.38 29.67 -8.65
CA LYS A 137 -12.79 29.87 -9.07
C LYS A 137 -13.33 28.70 -9.92
N ARG A 138 -12.51 28.05 -10.74
CA ARG A 138 -12.89 26.89 -11.56
C ARG A 138 -13.08 25.64 -10.71
N TRP A 139 -12.21 25.45 -9.72
CA TRP A 139 -12.20 24.27 -8.85
C TRP A 139 -13.15 24.36 -7.65
N LYS A 140 -13.66 25.56 -7.32
CA LYS A 140 -14.59 25.80 -6.20
C LYS A 140 -15.74 24.80 -6.12
N ASP A 141 -16.25 24.35 -7.26
CA ASP A 141 -17.40 23.46 -7.34
C ASP A 141 -17.06 21.96 -7.48
N VAL A 142 -15.79 21.59 -7.52
CA VAL A 142 -15.30 20.20 -7.51
C VAL A 142 -15.13 19.74 -6.05
N PRO A 143 -15.60 18.54 -5.65
CA PRO A 143 -15.31 18.01 -4.33
C PRO A 143 -13.81 17.75 -4.14
N ASN A 144 -13.26 18.15 -3.00
CA ASN A 144 -11.91 17.76 -2.59
C ASN A 144 -11.87 16.27 -2.23
N VAL A 145 -10.72 15.63 -2.42
CA VAL A 145 -10.46 14.28 -1.92
C VAL A 145 -10.36 14.31 -0.40
N VAL A 146 -11.27 13.62 0.30
CA VAL A 146 -11.31 13.56 1.78
C VAL A 146 -11.07 12.13 2.23
N LEU A 147 -9.95 11.91 2.92
CA LEU A 147 -9.48 10.60 3.34
C LEU A 147 -9.35 10.55 4.86
N ASN A 148 -9.98 9.56 5.50
CA ASN A 148 -9.98 9.38 6.95
C ASN A 148 -9.16 8.16 7.36
N LYS A 149 -8.35 8.31 8.42
CA LYS A 149 -7.59 7.21 9.03
C LYS A 149 -8.53 6.13 9.58
N GLY A 150 -8.19 4.87 9.36
CA GLY A 150 -8.98 3.69 9.73
C GLY A 150 -10.13 3.33 8.77
N GLN A 151 -10.52 4.21 7.84
CA GLN A 151 -11.56 3.90 6.87
C GLN A 151 -11.01 3.11 5.67
N LYS A 152 -11.89 2.29 5.07
CA LYS A 152 -11.61 1.47 3.89
C LYS A 152 -12.15 2.18 2.64
N TYR A 153 -11.34 2.26 1.60
CA TYR A 153 -11.71 2.88 0.32
C TYR A 153 -11.34 2.00 -0.87
N THR A 154 -12.00 2.24 -2.01
CA THR A 154 -11.57 1.76 -3.33
C THR A 154 -10.89 2.89 -4.08
N PHE A 155 -9.58 2.79 -4.26
CA PHE A 155 -8.76 3.72 -5.02
C PHE A 155 -8.70 3.28 -6.49
N LYS A 156 -8.63 4.23 -7.41
CA LYS A 156 -8.17 4.03 -8.78
C LYS A 156 -6.82 4.70 -8.95
N GLY A 157 -5.86 4.04 -9.57
CA GLY A 157 -4.52 4.60 -9.74
C GLY A 157 -3.63 3.80 -10.69
N ARG A 158 -2.39 4.24 -10.83
CA ARG A 158 -1.32 3.52 -11.55
C ARG A 158 -0.29 3.02 -10.53
N PHE A 159 -0.01 1.72 -10.52
CA PHE A 159 1.03 1.16 -9.66
C PHE A 159 2.40 1.38 -10.33
N LYS A 160 3.25 2.21 -9.73
CA LYS A 160 4.56 2.61 -10.28
C LYS A 160 5.65 2.49 -9.21
N ARG A 161 6.92 2.45 -9.62
CA ARG A 161 8.06 2.59 -8.68
C ARG A 161 8.35 4.07 -8.34
N PHE A 162 8.05 4.97 -9.27
CA PHE A 162 8.23 6.41 -9.17
C PHE A 162 6.94 7.13 -9.58
N SER A 163 6.54 8.23 -8.92
CA SER A 163 5.39 9.03 -9.35
C SER A 163 5.80 10.24 -10.20
N ASP A 164 4.85 10.75 -10.98
CA ASP A 164 4.98 11.97 -11.80
C ASP A 164 5.18 13.25 -10.94
N GLN A 165 5.17 13.10 -9.61
CA GLN A 165 5.43 14.15 -8.61
C GLN A 165 6.72 13.91 -7.80
N GLY A 166 7.52 12.90 -8.14
CA GLY A 166 8.84 12.67 -7.54
C GLY A 166 8.85 11.85 -6.24
N PHE A 167 7.77 11.14 -5.91
CA PHE A 167 7.83 10.08 -4.89
C PHE A 167 8.48 8.81 -5.47
N ALA A 168 9.10 8.00 -4.60
CA ALA A 168 9.64 6.69 -4.93
C ALA A 168 9.45 5.72 -3.75
N ASP A 169 9.10 4.46 -4.03
CA ASP A 169 9.03 3.38 -3.04
C ASP A 169 9.55 2.07 -3.66
N ASP A 170 10.41 1.34 -2.95
CA ASP A 170 11.05 0.11 -3.47
C ASP A 170 10.03 -1.00 -3.73
N ARG A 171 8.98 -1.06 -2.90
CA ARG A 171 7.84 -1.98 -2.99
C ARG A 171 6.64 -1.38 -3.74
N GLY A 172 6.88 -0.33 -4.52
CA GLY A 172 5.89 0.33 -5.35
C GLY A 172 4.92 1.22 -4.57
N LEU A 173 4.42 2.23 -5.27
CA LEU A 173 3.43 3.19 -4.82
C LEU A 173 2.23 3.19 -5.77
N LEU A 174 1.08 3.64 -5.26
CA LEU A 174 -0.10 3.89 -6.07
C LEU A 174 -0.18 5.39 -6.37
N GLU A 175 0.04 5.75 -7.62
CA GLU A 175 -0.23 7.09 -8.10
C GLU A 175 -1.75 7.26 -8.29
N PHE A 176 -2.33 8.15 -7.49
CA PHE A 176 -3.77 8.32 -7.36
C PHE A 176 -4.40 8.96 -8.61
N ILE A 177 -5.45 8.33 -9.14
CA ILE A 177 -6.32 8.90 -10.19
C ILE A 177 -7.63 9.39 -9.60
N ALA A 178 -8.29 8.56 -8.79
CA ALA A 178 -9.57 8.84 -8.13
C ALA A 178 -9.81 7.88 -6.96
N TYR A 179 -10.92 8.05 -6.22
CA TYR A 179 -11.44 7.05 -5.29
C TYR A 179 -12.98 6.96 -5.35
N LYS A 180 -13.56 5.81 -5.02
CA LYS A 180 -15.02 5.66 -4.90
C LYS A 180 -15.47 6.19 -3.54
N ASP A 181 -16.40 7.14 -3.56
CA ASP A 181 -17.04 7.69 -2.36
C ASP A 181 -18.43 8.25 -2.71
N ILE A 182 -19.23 8.61 -1.71
CA ILE A 182 -20.49 9.33 -1.93
C ILE A 182 -20.15 10.80 -2.20
N ASN A 183 -20.39 11.27 -3.42
CA ASN A 183 -20.17 12.68 -3.75
C ASN A 183 -21.17 13.56 -2.97
N PRO A 184 -20.71 14.49 -2.10
CA PRO A 184 -21.58 15.26 -1.21
C PRO A 184 -22.46 16.30 -1.93
N LYS A 185 -22.37 16.40 -3.26
CA LYS A 185 -23.24 17.25 -4.10
C LYS A 185 -24.32 16.49 -4.86
N THR A 186 -24.14 15.20 -5.11
CA THR A 186 -25.05 14.37 -5.94
C THR A 186 -25.67 13.21 -5.17
N GLU A 187 -25.20 12.96 -3.93
CA GLU A 187 -25.56 11.84 -3.04
C GLU A 187 -25.39 10.44 -3.68
N GLN A 188 -24.60 10.37 -4.75
CA GLN A 188 -24.32 9.16 -5.51
C GLN A 188 -22.89 8.67 -5.31
N VAL A 189 -22.70 7.35 -5.41
CA VAL A 189 -21.37 6.73 -5.37
C VAL A 189 -20.68 7.01 -6.70
N GLU A 190 -19.68 7.87 -6.67
CA GLU A 190 -18.97 8.37 -7.84
C GLU A 190 -17.45 8.20 -7.68
N TRP A 191 -16.73 8.31 -8.80
CA TRP A 191 -15.28 8.46 -8.77
C TRP A 191 -14.93 9.93 -8.48
N ILE A 192 -14.46 10.22 -7.26
CA ILE A 192 -13.98 11.54 -6.89
C ILE A 192 -12.52 11.68 -7.33
N TYR A 193 -12.27 12.63 -8.23
CA TYR A 193 -10.97 12.94 -8.80
C TYR A 193 -10.30 14.10 -8.02
N PRO A 194 -8.95 14.18 -7.99
CA PRO A 194 -8.24 15.22 -7.26
C PRO A 194 -8.30 16.55 -8.03
N PRO A 195 -8.81 17.65 -7.44
CA PRO A 195 -8.86 18.94 -8.12
C PRO A 195 -7.45 19.50 -8.37
N GLY A 196 -7.28 20.20 -9.48
CA GLY A 196 -5.98 20.72 -9.94
C GLY A 196 -5.10 19.68 -10.67
N ALA A 197 -5.47 18.40 -10.73
CA ALA A 197 -4.68 17.38 -11.40
C ALA A 197 -4.81 17.40 -12.93
N ALA A 198 -3.71 17.12 -13.64
CA ALA A 198 -3.67 17.13 -15.10
C ALA A 198 -4.57 16.07 -15.77
N TRP A 199 -4.87 14.97 -15.07
CA TRP A 199 -5.77 13.89 -15.49
C TRP A 199 -7.22 14.05 -15.01
N HIS A 200 -7.55 15.16 -14.33
CA HIS A 200 -8.93 15.40 -13.89
C HIS A 200 -9.84 15.56 -15.12
N PRO A 201 -11.07 15.00 -15.17
CA PRO A 201 -11.92 15.03 -16.35
C PRO A 201 -12.19 16.44 -16.93
N LEU A 202 -12.38 17.45 -16.07
CA LEU A 202 -12.51 18.87 -16.48
C LEU A 202 -11.26 19.45 -17.16
N GLU A 203 -10.07 18.93 -16.85
CA GLU A 203 -8.81 19.38 -17.41
C GLU A 203 -8.52 18.67 -18.73
N LEU A 204 -8.82 17.36 -18.82
CA LEU A 204 -8.78 16.60 -20.07
C LEU A 204 -9.74 17.18 -21.14
N ALA A 205 -10.99 17.45 -20.78
CA ALA A 205 -11.97 18.04 -21.69
C ALA A 205 -11.54 19.42 -22.23
N ARG A 206 -10.84 20.23 -21.40
CA ARG A 206 -10.24 21.50 -21.83
C ARG A 206 -9.10 21.27 -22.84
N GLN A 207 -8.21 20.33 -22.55
CA GLN A 207 -7.09 19.99 -23.44
C GLN A 207 -7.59 19.48 -24.80
N GLU A 208 -8.61 18.62 -24.82
CA GLU A 208 -9.25 18.16 -26.06
C GLU A 208 -9.88 19.29 -26.87
N GLU A 209 -10.58 20.23 -26.21
CA GLU A 209 -11.15 21.40 -26.88
C GLU A 209 -10.06 22.31 -27.47
N ASP A 210 -9.00 22.58 -26.72
CA ASP A 210 -7.92 23.46 -27.18
C ASP A 210 -7.08 22.79 -28.29
N GLN A 211 -6.84 21.48 -28.22
CA GLN A 211 -6.28 20.70 -29.34
C GLN A 211 -7.18 20.75 -30.59
N ARG A 212 -8.51 20.60 -30.43
CA ARG A 212 -9.47 20.71 -31.54
C ARG A 212 -9.40 22.08 -32.22
N LYS A 213 -9.35 23.17 -31.44
CA LYS A 213 -9.17 24.55 -31.96
C LYS A 213 -7.85 24.70 -32.73
N LEU A 214 -6.75 24.16 -32.21
CA LEU A 214 -5.44 24.21 -32.85
C LEU A 214 -5.41 23.43 -34.18
N ILE A 215 -6.02 22.25 -34.23
CA ILE A 215 -6.14 21.44 -35.45
C ILE A 215 -7.00 22.16 -36.50
N GLU A 216 -8.12 22.76 -36.10
CA GLU A 216 -8.99 23.54 -36.99
C GLU A 216 -8.26 24.78 -37.55
N ALA A 217 -7.54 25.52 -36.70
CA ALA A 217 -6.75 26.67 -37.10
C ALA A 217 -5.60 26.30 -38.04
N ALA A 218 -4.88 25.21 -37.76
CA ALA A 218 -3.82 24.68 -38.63
C ALA A 218 -4.38 24.22 -39.98
N GLY A 219 -5.53 23.55 -40.01
CA GLY A 219 -6.23 23.16 -41.23
C GLY A 219 -6.63 24.37 -42.10
N LYS A 220 -7.18 25.42 -41.47
CA LYS A 220 -7.52 26.69 -42.14
C LYS A 220 -6.28 27.40 -42.70
N ALA A 221 -5.19 27.46 -41.94
CA ALA A 221 -3.93 28.06 -42.39
C ALA A 221 -3.30 27.28 -43.57
N ALA A 222 -3.28 25.95 -43.49
CA ALA A 222 -2.77 25.08 -44.56
C ALA A 222 -3.64 25.12 -45.82
N ALA A 223 -4.95 25.33 -45.70
CA ALA A 223 -5.83 25.58 -46.84
C ALA A 223 -5.55 26.94 -47.50
N ALA A 224 -5.38 28.00 -46.70
CA ALA A 224 -5.05 29.34 -47.21
C ALA A 224 -3.70 29.37 -47.96
N GLN A 225 -2.68 28.67 -47.45
CA GLN A 225 -1.37 28.54 -48.11
C GLN A 225 -1.35 27.67 -49.38
N ARG A 226 -2.47 27.02 -49.74
CA ARG A 226 -2.62 26.23 -50.97
C ARG A 226 -3.56 26.87 -52.00
N GLY A 227 -4.16 28.01 -51.67
CA GLY A 227 -5.14 28.73 -52.49
C GLY A 227 -4.66 30.05 -53.07
N GLY A 228 -3.36 30.35 -52.97
CA GLY A 228 -2.69 31.54 -53.50
C GLY A 228 -1.28 31.22 -53.97
#